data_AF-A0A3B8XII6-F1
#
_entry.id   AF-A0A3B8XII6-F1
#
_cell.length_a   1.000
_cell.length_b   1.000
_cell.length_c   1.000
_cell.angle_alpha   90.00
_cell.angle_beta   90.00
_cell.angle_gamma   90.00
#
_symmetry.space_group_name_H-M   'P 1'
#
loop_
_entity.id
_entity.type
_entity.pdbx_description
1 polymer ?
#
loop_
_entity_poly.entity_id
_entity_poly.type
_entity_poly.pdbx_seq_one_letter_code
_entity_poly.pdbx_strand_id
1 'polypeptide(L)'
;AILVSAFLVPVLYLIYLYEAQVYRDEPALVLGFTIGGGVVVGIVVTLFERLIYNPFQYAPNPLTGASVGIGAVLILGLVIPLIQEALKPIPAFFLPNRADFPETVDGLVFGVAAGLGFSLAETLIGFSTTLTSLPPHVAPGNWIYDLATLAVFQPILQGSATGMIVATIWRFRRGRLGGRELGGVAAALLAHIAFSAGTVVMKDAATNPLFILIWQATVDGALLIYIRYLLHYSLLEEAAHMGFAETVCPNCHMHILASGFCPNCGMALSAVPGAVRRSRKPRAELVTPTSKAEK
;
A
#
# COMPACT_ATOMS: atom_id res chain seq x y z
N ALA A 1 4.76 -25.88 4.77
CA ALA A 1 3.92 -24.84 5.42
C ALA A 1 4.49 -23.45 5.17
N ILE A 2 5.66 -23.10 5.73
CA ILE A 2 6.26 -21.74 5.62
C ILE A 2 6.36 -21.25 4.17
N LEU A 3 6.87 -22.07 3.24
CA LEU A 3 6.92 -21.70 1.82
C LEU A 3 5.51 -21.40 1.27
N VAL A 4 4.55 -22.33 1.44
CA VAL A 4 3.17 -22.15 0.98
C VAL A 4 2.53 -20.88 1.58
N SER A 5 2.78 -20.62 2.87
CA SER A 5 2.35 -19.42 3.58
C SER A 5 2.91 -18.15 2.93
N ALA A 6 4.22 -18.08 2.69
CA ALA A 6 4.87 -16.90 2.11
C ALA A 6 4.32 -16.51 0.72
N PHE A 7 3.90 -17.51 -0.06
CA PHE A 7 3.33 -17.28 -1.39
C PHE A 7 1.82 -17.03 -1.39
N LEU A 8 1.10 -17.26 -0.29
CA LEU A 8 -0.36 -17.25 -0.26
C LEU A 8 -0.94 -15.92 -0.76
N VAL A 9 -0.69 -14.81 -0.06
CA VAL A 9 -1.24 -13.51 -0.41
C VAL A 9 -0.65 -12.94 -1.71
N PRO A 10 0.68 -12.99 -1.97
CA PRO A 10 1.22 -12.52 -3.25
C PRO A 10 0.62 -13.23 -4.48
N VAL A 11 0.42 -14.54 -4.40
CA VAL A 11 -0.19 -15.31 -5.50
C VAL A 11 -1.68 -14.99 -5.63
N LEU A 12 -2.43 -14.89 -4.53
CA LEU A 12 -3.85 -14.49 -4.56
C LEU A 12 -4.03 -13.09 -5.18
N TYR A 13 -3.12 -12.16 -4.87
CA TYR A 13 -3.13 -10.83 -5.45
C TYR A 13 -2.89 -10.85 -6.97
N LEU A 14 -1.93 -11.66 -7.43
CA LEU A 14 -1.68 -11.86 -8.86
C LEU A 14 -2.89 -12.46 -9.59
N ILE A 15 -3.53 -13.47 -8.98
CA ILE A 15 -4.76 -14.08 -9.52
C ILE A 15 -5.87 -13.03 -9.61
N TYR A 16 -6.09 -12.26 -8.54
CA TYR A 16 -7.10 -11.20 -8.51
C TYR A 16 -6.89 -10.17 -9.63
N LEU A 17 -5.66 -9.68 -9.83
CA LEU A 17 -5.40 -8.69 -10.87
C LEU A 17 -5.51 -9.25 -12.28
N TYR A 18 -5.15 -10.52 -12.47
CA TYR A 18 -5.35 -11.23 -13.72
C TYR A 18 -6.84 -11.37 -14.05
N GLU A 19 -7.67 -11.76 -13.08
CA GLU A 19 -9.12 -11.89 -13.27
C GLU A 19 -9.82 -10.54 -13.43
N ALA A 20 -9.39 -9.52 -12.68
CA ALA A 20 -9.94 -8.17 -12.77
C ALA A 20 -9.54 -7.44 -14.07
N GLN A 21 -8.63 -8.00 -14.87
CA GLN A 21 -8.18 -7.45 -16.16
C GLN A 21 -7.79 -5.96 -16.06
N VAL A 22 -7.15 -5.57 -14.94
CA VAL A 22 -6.87 -4.15 -14.61
C VAL A 22 -6.02 -3.49 -15.70
N TYR A 23 -5.06 -4.21 -16.27
CA TYR A 23 -4.21 -3.74 -17.37
C TYR A 23 -4.46 -4.60 -18.60
N ARG A 24 -5.33 -4.13 -19.50
CA ARG A 24 -5.81 -4.88 -20.66
C ARG A 24 -4.73 -5.20 -21.69
N ASP A 25 -3.74 -4.31 -21.82
CA ASP A 25 -2.77 -4.36 -22.91
C ASP A 25 -1.38 -4.91 -22.50
N GLU A 26 -0.92 -4.68 -21.25
CA GLU A 26 0.39 -5.17 -20.76
C GLU A 26 0.42 -5.58 -19.26
N PRO A 27 -0.44 -6.50 -18.79
CA PRO A 27 -0.55 -6.81 -17.36
C PRO A 27 0.72 -7.49 -16.81
N ALA A 28 1.26 -8.48 -17.53
CA ALA A 28 2.30 -9.34 -16.99
C ALA A 28 3.66 -8.65 -16.82
N LEU A 29 4.04 -7.75 -17.74
CA LEU A 29 5.32 -7.05 -17.67
C LEU A 29 5.35 -6.01 -16.55
N VAL A 30 4.29 -5.22 -16.42
CA VAL A 30 4.21 -4.16 -15.40
C VAL A 30 4.13 -4.76 -14.00
N LEU A 31 3.29 -5.77 -13.81
CA LEU A 31 3.18 -6.48 -12.54
C LEU A 31 4.42 -7.31 -12.23
N GLY A 32 4.98 -8.00 -13.23
CA GLY A 32 6.23 -8.75 -13.06
C GLY A 32 7.40 -7.84 -12.67
N PHE A 33 7.50 -6.66 -13.27
CA PHE A 33 8.54 -5.68 -12.94
C PHE A 33 8.37 -5.11 -11.53
N THR A 34 7.15 -4.75 -11.13
CA THR A 34 6.90 -4.15 -9.81
C THR A 34 7.03 -5.17 -8.68
N ILE A 35 6.49 -6.38 -8.82
CA ILE A 35 6.69 -7.48 -7.87
C ILE A 35 8.16 -7.91 -7.85
N GLY A 36 8.76 -8.15 -9.02
CA GLY A 36 10.15 -8.59 -9.14
C GLY A 36 11.12 -7.55 -8.58
N GLY A 37 10.90 -6.26 -8.86
CA GLY A 37 11.67 -5.18 -8.25
C GLY A 37 11.46 -5.10 -6.75
N GLY A 38 10.23 -5.33 -6.26
CA GLY A 38 9.94 -5.45 -4.83
C GLY A 38 10.73 -6.57 -4.16
N VAL A 39 10.81 -7.74 -4.80
CA VAL A 39 11.64 -8.87 -4.37
C VAL A 39 13.11 -8.48 -4.31
N VAL A 40 13.64 -7.81 -5.35
CA VAL A 40 15.05 -7.36 -5.38
C VAL A 40 15.33 -6.38 -4.24
N VAL A 41 14.47 -5.39 -4.03
CA VAL A 41 14.59 -4.44 -2.90
C VAL A 41 14.54 -5.18 -1.57
N GLY A 42 13.61 -6.12 -1.40
CA GLY A 42 13.50 -6.95 -0.20
C GLY A 42 14.76 -7.76 0.07
N ILE A 43 15.34 -8.39 -0.97
CA ILE A 43 16.60 -9.11 -0.85
C ILE A 43 17.72 -8.19 -0.34
N VAL A 44 17.89 -7.03 -0.98
CA VAL A 44 18.97 -6.10 -0.62
C VAL A 44 18.79 -5.59 0.81
N VAL A 45 17.59 -5.14 1.17
CA VAL A 45 17.32 -4.57 2.49
C VAL A 45 17.44 -5.63 3.58
N THR A 46 16.82 -6.80 3.45
CA THR A 46 16.88 -7.85 4.48
C THR A 46 18.30 -8.42 4.65
N LEU A 47 19.10 -8.52 3.58
CA LEU A 47 20.52 -8.91 3.72
C LEU A 47 21.35 -7.83 4.43
N PHE A 48 21.09 -6.55 4.13
CA PHE A 48 21.76 -5.44 4.78
C PHE A 48 21.39 -5.35 6.27
N GLU A 49 20.12 -5.55 6.61
CA GLU A 49 19.64 -5.66 7.99
C GLU A 49 20.39 -6.76 8.75
N ARG A 50 20.56 -7.95 8.15
CA ARG A 50 21.33 -9.05 8.76
C ARG A 50 22.81 -8.73 8.98
N LEU A 51 23.41 -7.95 8.10
CA LEU A 51 24.82 -7.57 8.18
C LEU A 51 25.06 -6.54 9.30
N ILE A 52 24.15 -5.59 9.48
CA ILE A 52 24.25 -4.54 10.50
C ILE A 52 23.75 -5.03 11.86
N TYR A 53 22.66 -5.80 11.86
CA TYR A 53 21.99 -6.28 13.05
C TYR A 53 21.83 -7.80 12.93
N ASN A 54 22.78 -8.56 13.47
CA ASN A 54 22.68 -10.02 13.48
C ASN A 54 21.76 -10.46 14.63
N PRO A 55 20.51 -10.87 14.37
CA PRO A 55 19.59 -11.31 15.43
C PRO A 55 20.12 -12.52 16.22
N PHE A 56 21.08 -13.29 15.68
CA PHE A 56 21.71 -14.40 16.39
C PHE A 56 22.79 -13.97 17.39
N GLN A 57 23.24 -12.71 17.38
CA GLN A 57 24.07 -12.16 18.46
C GLN A 57 23.22 -11.68 19.66
N TYR A 58 21.90 -11.57 19.49
CA TYR A 58 20.93 -11.21 20.53
C TYR A 58 19.95 -12.37 20.80
N ALA A 59 20.40 -13.63 20.71
CA ALA A 59 19.79 -14.70 21.49
C ALA A 59 20.49 -14.70 22.85
N PRO A 60 19.92 -14.04 23.89
CA PRO A 60 20.45 -14.26 25.21
C PRO A 60 20.07 -15.69 25.57
N ASN A 61 21.05 -16.42 26.08
CA ASN A 61 20.83 -17.64 26.83
C ASN A 61 19.46 -17.60 27.56
N PRO A 62 18.55 -18.56 27.37
CA PRO A 62 17.20 -18.55 27.97
C PRO A 62 17.21 -18.59 29.51
N LEU A 63 18.38 -18.63 30.15
CA LEU A 63 18.62 -18.52 31.59
C LEU A 63 19.10 -17.13 32.04
N THR A 64 19.35 -16.20 31.11
CA THR A 64 19.65 -14.79 31.39
C THR A 64 18.54 -13.96 30.78
N GLY A 65 17.66 -13.39 31.60
CA GLY A 65 16.56 -12.54 31.17
C GLY A 65 17.06 -11.25 30.51
N ALA A 66 17.53 -11.33 29.28
CA ALA A 66 17.84 -10.14 28.51
C ALA A 66 16.57 -9.66 27.85
N SER A 67 16.03 -8.61 28.46
CA SER A 67 15.13 -7.67 27.82
C SER A 67 15.71 -7.21 26.49
N VAL A 68 14.89 -7.16 25.45
CA VAL A 68 15.19 -6.41 24.22
C VAL A 68 15.46 -4.96 24.64
N GLY A 69 16.73 -4.55 24.54
CA GLY A 69 17.12 -3.19 24.91
C GLY A 69 16.35 -2.16 24.09
N ILE A 70 16.09 -0.97 24.66
CA ILE A 70 15.37 0.13 23.98
C ILE A 70 15.95 0.43 22.59
N GLY A 71 17.27 0.31 22.41
CA GLY A 71 17.94 0.47 21.12
C GLY A 71 17.50 -0.55 20.06
N ALA A 72 17.25 -1.80 20.44
CA ALA A 72 16.75 -2.83 19.53
C ALA A 72 15.29 -2.55 19.12
N VAL A 73 14.44 -2.11 20.05
CA VAL A 73 13.07 -1.68 19.73
C VAL A 73 13.07 -0.48 18.78
N LEU A 74 13.94 0.51 19.00
CA LEU A 74 14.05 1.67 18.10
C LEU A 74 14.57 1.28 16.71
N ILE A 75 15.55 0.39 16.62
CA ILE A 75 16.08 -0.03 15.32
C ILE A 75 15.04 -0.87 14.56
N LEU A 76 14.54 -1.94 15.17
CA LEU A 76 13.63 -2.90 14.54
C LEU A 76 12.21 -2.35 14.37
N GLY A 77 11.75 -1.53 15.32
CA GLY A 77 10.39 -1.02 15.35
C GLY A 77 10.20 0.32 14.65
N LEU A 78 11.26 1.11 14.46
CA LEU A 78 11.16 2.45 13.86
C LEU A 78 12.10 2.63 12.67
N VAL A 79 13.42 2.47 12.86
CA VAL A 79 14.40 2.80 11.81
C VAL A 79 14.24 1.89 10.60
N ILE A 80 14.14 0.58 10.81
CA ILE A 80 13.98 -0.41 9.75
C ILE A 80 12.69 -0.16 8.95
N PRO A 81 11.49 -0.10 9.55
CA PRO A 81 10.25 0.19 8.81
C PRO A 81 10.31 1.46 7.96
N LEU A 82 10.94 2.53 8.47
CA LEU A 82 11.12 3.77 7.70
C LEU A 82 12.01 3.58 6.47
N ILE A 83 13.12 2.85 6.61
CA ILE A 83 14.00 2.52 5.47
C ILE A 83 13.24 1.65 4.47
N GLN A 84 12.50 0.64 4.94
CA GLN A 84 11.71 -0.25 4.08
C GLN A 84 10.69 0.56 3.28
N GLU A 85 9.89 1.43 3.92
CA GLU A 85 8.89 2.24 3.21
C GLU A 85 9.50 3.31 2.29
N ALA A 86 10.72 3.76 2.54
CA ALA A 86 11.42 4.67 1.64
C ALA A 86 11.93 3.96 0.37
N LEU A 87 12.32 2.69 0.47
CA LEU A 87 12.93 1.93 -0.63
C LEU A 87 11.92 1.12 -1.45
N LYS A 88 10.85 0.61 -0.83
CA LYS A 88 9.82 -0.19 -1.53
C LYS A 88 9.13 0.52 -2.72
N PRO A 89 8.97 1.86 -2.75
CA PRO A 89 8.45 2.58 -3.92
C PRO A 89 9.36 2.58 -5.16
N ILE A 90 10.65 2.24 -5.03
CA ILE A 90 11.65 2.34 -6.11
C ILE A 90 11.22 1.60 -7.40
N PRO A 91 10.76 0.34 -7.35
CA PRO A 91 10.33 -0.38 -8.56
C PRO A 91 9.20 0.32 -9.31
N ALA A 92 8.23 0.89 -8.60
CA ALA A 92 7.15 1.65 -9.23
C ALA A 92 7.72 2.91 -9.91
N PHE A 93 8.62 3.64 -9.25
CA PHE A 93 9.22 4.86 -9.79
C PHE A 93 10.00 4.65 -11.08
N PHE A 94 10.74 3.53 -11.18
CA PHE A 94 11.56 3.17 -12.34
C PHE A 94 10.84 2.34 -13.41
N LEU A 95 9.51 2.22 -13.33
CA LEU A 95 8.73 1.49 -14.34
C LEU A 95 8.90 2.15 -15.73
N PRO A 96 9.36 1.42 -16.77
CA PRO A 96 9.72 1.99 -18.08
C PRO A 96 8.60 2.74 -18.81
N ASN A 97 7.33 2.40 -18.56
CA ASN A 97 6.16 3.02 -19.19
C ASN A 97 5.24 3.73 -18.18
N ARG A 98 5.81 4.25 -17.07
CA ARG A 98 5.04 4.92 -16.00
C ARG A 98 4.18 6.13 -16.46
N ALA A 99 4.42 6.64 -17.67
CA ALA A 99 3.66 7.74 -18.24
C ALA A 99 2.27 7.30 -18.72
N ASP A 100 2.15 6.03 -19.14
CA ASP A 100 0.91 5.45 -19.67
C ASP A 100 -0.09 5.10 -18.55
N PHE A 101 0.37 5.13 -17.30
CA PHE A 101 -0.40 4.86 -16.09
C PHE A 101 -0.48 6.10 -15.20
N PRO A 102 -1.28 7.12 -15.57
CA PRO A 102 -1.34 8.37 -14.85
C PRO A 102 -2.22 8.30 -13.59
N GLU A 103 -3.05 7.27 -13.41
CA GLU A 103 -4.10 7.24 -12.37
C GLU A 103 -3.54 6.99 -10.98
N THR A 104 -4.18 7.58 -9.96
CA THR A 104 -3.77 7.36 -8.56
C THR A 104 -3.93 5.88 -8.15
N VAL A 105 -4.92 5.21 -8.74
CA VAL A 105 -5.16 3.78 -8.56
C VAL A 105 -4.03 2.94 -9.14
N ASP A 106 -3.41 3.36 -10.25
CA ASP A 106 -2.24 2.67 -10.80
C ASP A 106 -1.07 2.69 -9.83
N GLY A 107 -0.79 3.86 -9.27
CA GLY A 107 0.23 4.01 -8.23
C GLY A 107 -0.04 3.10 -7.03
N LEU A 108 -1.29 3.01 -6.58
CA LEU A 108 -1.66 2.08 -5.50
C LEU A 108 -1.34 0.63 -5.88
N VAL A 109 -1.76 0.18 -7.06
CA VAL A 109 -1.58 -1.20 -7.53
C VAL A 109 -0.09 -1.56 -7.66
N PHE A 110 0.73 -0.65 -8.20
CA PHE A 110 2.19 -0.84 -8.32
C PHE A 110 2.87 -0.86 -6.95
N GLY A 111 2.43 -0.01 -6.02
CA GLY A 111 2.94 -0.01 -4.65
C GLY A 111 2.59 -1.28 -3.89
N VAL A 112 1.36 -1.77 -4.01
CA VAL A 112 0.94 -3.04 -3.41
C VAL A 112 1.76 -4.20 -4.00
N ALA A 113 1.94 -4.23 -5.32
CA ALA A 113 2.76 -5.23 -5.99
C ALA A 113 4.22 -5.22 -5.47
N ALA A 114 4.85 -4.05 -5.38
CA ALA A 114 6.20 -3.91 -4.85
C ALA A 114 6.30 -4.33 -3.37
N GLY A 115 5.33 -3.94 -2.53
CA GLY A 115 5.27 -4.31 -1.13
C GLY A 115 5.08 -5.82 -0.90
N LEU A 116 4.26 -6.48 -1.72
CA LEU A 116 4.08 -7.94 -1.68
C LEU A 116 5.34 -8.69 -2.12
N GLY A 117 6.02 -8.21 -3.16
CA GLY A 117 7.33 -8.73 -3.57
C GLY A 117 8.38 -8.60 -2.47
N PHE A 118 8.42 -7.44 -1.80
CA PHE A 118 9.27 -7.21 -0.65
C PHE A 118 8.97 -8.19 0.49
N SER A 119 7.70 -8.34 0.87
CA SER A 119 7.27 -9.25 1.95
C SER A 119 7.65 -10.70 1.67
N LEU A 120 7.55 -11.13 0.41
CA LEU A 120 7.97 -12.46 -0.03
C LEU A 120 9.48 -12.67 0.20
N ALA A 121 10.31 -11.71 -0.23
CA ALA A 121 11.76 -11.77 -0.04
C ALA A 121 12.14 -11.75 1.44
N GLU A 122 11.56 -10.83 2.21
CA GLU A 122 11.77 -10.70 3.66
C GLU A 122 11.43 -12.01 4.38
N THR A 123 10.32 -12.65 4.04
CA THR A 123 9.91 -13.94 4.61
C THR A 123 10.87 -15.07 4.22
N LEU A 124 11.23 -15.21 2.95
CA LEU A 124 12.12 -16.27 2.48
C LEU A 124 13.51 -16.16 3.10
N ILE A 125 14.06 -14.94 3.15
CA ILE A 125 15.36 -14.69 3.77
C ILE A 125 15.24 -14.91 5.26
N GLY A 126 14.26 -14.29 5.93
CA GLY A 126 14.03 -14.39 7.36
C GLY A 126 14.03 -15.83 7.88
N PHE A 127 13.40 -16.75 7.14
CA PHE A 127 13.30 -18.17 7.49
C PHE A 127 14.38 -19.06 6.87
N SER A 128 15.35 -18.50 6.14
CA SER A 128 16.36 -19.29 5.44
C SER A 128 17.16 -20.22 6.36
N THR A 129 17.47 -19.78 7.58
CA THR A 129 18.21 -20.57 8.58
C THR A 129 17.33 -21.61 9.26
N THR A 130 16.08 -21.26 9.54
CA THR A 130 15.06 -22.17 10.08
C THR A 130 14.84 -23.34 9.11
N LEU A 131 14.73 -23.06 7.81
CA LEU A 131 14.57 -24.08 6.77
C LEU A 131 15.73 -25.08 6.70
N THR A 132 16.96 -24.67 7.06
CA THR A 132 18.14 -25.55 7.03
C THR A 132 18.47 -26.22 8.36
N SER A 133 17.83 -25.80 9.46
CA SER A 133 18.15 -26.27 10.83
C SER A 133 16.97 -26.90 11.58
N LEU A 134 15.83 -27.10 10.92
CA LEU A 134 14.63 -27.64 11.57
C LEU A 134 14.83 -29.08 12.07
N PRO A 135 14.47 -29.40 13.33
CA PRO A 135 14.34 -30.77 13.79
C PRO A 135 13.29 -31.52 12.93
N PRO A 136 13.44 -32.85 12.70
CA PRO A 136 12.58 -33.62 11.80
C PRO A 136 11.08 -33.57 12.14
N HIS A 137 10.72 -33.24 13.39
CA HIS A 137 9.34 -33.26 13.88
C HIS A 137 9.09 -32.08 14.83
N VAL A 138 8.39 -31.05 14.34
CA VAL A 138 7.79 -30.00 15.17
C VAL A 138 6.28 -30.04 15.00
N ALA A 139 5.55 -30.04 16.12
CA ALA A 139 4.10 -30.06 16.09
C ALA A 139 3.57 -28.82 15.34
N PRO A 140 2.68 -28.97 14.34
CA PRO A 140 2.18 -27.85 13.54
C PRO A 140 1.52 -26.73 14.37
N GLY A 141 0.93 -27.09 15.52
CA GLY A 141 0.28 -26.13 16.43
C GLY A 141 1.21 -25.09 17.04
N ASN A 142 2.52 -25.38 17.14
CA ASN A 142 3.48 -24.43 17.73
C ASN A 142 3.81 -23.25 16.80
N TRP A 143 3.50 -23.36 15.51
CA TRP A 143 3.88 -22.38 14.50
C TRP A 143 2.68 -21.67 13.88
N ILE A 144 1.46 -21.98 14.30
CA ILE A 144 0.26 -21.46 13.66
C ILE A 144 0.18 -19.93 13.71
N TYR A 145 0.63 -19.33 14.81
CA TYR A 145 0.66 -17.87 14.99
C TYR A 145 1.67 -17.21 14.05
N ASP A 146 2.92 -17.69 14.03
CA ASP A 146 3.93 -17.14 13.12
C ASP A 146 3.55 -17.39 11.65
N LEU A 147 2.98 -18.55 11.32
CA LEU A 147 2.48 -18.83 9.98
C LEU A 147 1.35 -17.88 9.57
N ALA A 148 0.47 -17.47 10.49
CA ALA A 148 -0.58 -16.49 10.21
C ALA A 148 0.03 -15.09 9.96
N THR A 149 1.00 -14.67 10.77
CA THR A 149 1.75 -13.42 10.53
C THR A 149 2.38 -13.42 9.15
N LEU A 150 3.10 -14.48 8.77
CA LEU A 150 3.82 -14.53 7.50
C LEU A 150 2.91 -14.71 6.29
N ALA A 151 1.84 -15.49 6.43
CA ALA A 151 0.96 -15.80 5.32
C ALA A 151 0.00 -14.67 5.00
N VAL A 152 -0.43 -13.92 6.02
CA VAL A 152 -1.58 -13.01 5.92
C VAL A 152 -1.18 -11.61 6.33
N PHE A 153 -0.82 -11.40 7.59
CA PHE A 153 -0.70 -10.05 8.16
C PHE A 153 0.48 -9.26 7.57
N GLN A 154 1.67 -9.86 7.52
CA GLN A 154 2.86 -9.18 6.99
C GLN A 154 2.71 -8.83 5.49
N PRO A 155 2.25 -9.73 4.58
CA PRO A 155 1.97 -9.33 3.20
C PRO A 155 0.93 -8.23 3.07
N ILE A 156 -0.15 -8.29 3.87
CA ILE A 156 -1.19 -7.25 3.88
C ILE A 156 -0.59 -5.91 4.30
N LEU A 157 0.15 -5.85 5.40
CA LEU A 157 0.83 -4.65 5.86
C LEU A 157 1.76 -4.09 4.78
N GLN A 158 2.70 -4.91 4.32
CA GLN A 158 3.76 -4.48 3.41
C GLN A 158 3.19 -3.98 2.08
N GLY A 159 2.21 -4.69 1.51
CA GLY A 159 1.51 -4.27 0.30
C GLY A 159 0.69 -3.00 0.51
N SER A 160 -0.12 -2.96 1.57
CA SER A 160 -1.02 -1.84 1.87
C SER A 160 -0.27 -0.53 2.14
N ALA A 161 0.73 -0.57 3.01
CA ALA A 161 1.51 0.61 3.39
C ALA A 161 2.26 1.20 2.19
N THR A 162 2.98 0.37 1.44
CA THR A 162 3.68 0.81 0.22
C THR A 162 2.70 1.27 -0.86
N GLY A 163 1.56 0.59 -1.01
CA GLY A 163 0.46 1.01 -1.88
C GLY A 163 0.05 2.46 -1.63
N MET A 164 -0.23 2.83 -0.38
CA MET A 164 -0.65 4.20 -0.04
C MET A 164 0.43 5.24 -0.33
N ILE A 165 1.70 4.90 -0.08
CA ILE A 165 2.83 5.80 -0.35
C ILE A 165 2.95 6.03 -1.86
N VAL A 166 2.93 4.96 -2.66
CA VAL A 166 3.04 5.07 -4.12
C VAL A 166 1.81 5.76 -4.72
N ALA A 167 0.61 5.51 -4.20
CA ALA A 167 -0.59 6.25 -4.58
C ALA A 167 -0.42 7.76 -4.34
N THR A 168 0.17 8.16 -3.20
CA THR A 168 0.45 9.56 -2.90
C THR A 168 1.48 10.17 -3.86
N ILE A 169 2.54 9.43 -4.19
CA ILE A 169 3.54 9.83 -5.20
C ILE A 169 2.88 10.03 -6.57
N TRP A 170 1.97 9.14 -6.97
CA TRP A 170 1.22 9.27 -8.22
C TRP A 170 0.30 10.49 -8.21
N ARG A 171 -0.40 10.73 -7.10
CA ARG A 171 -1.28 11.88 -6.96
C ARG A 171 -0.51 13.20 -7.06
N PHE A 172 0.71 13.26 -6.53
CA PHE A 172 1.59 14.44 -6.62
C PHE A 172 1.93 14.82 -8.06
N ARG A 173 1.99 13.84 -8.98
CA ARG A 173 2.22 14.14 -10.42
C ARG A 173 1.09 14.95 -11.06
N ARG A 174 -0.11 14.93 -10.48
CA ARG A 174 -1.32 15.60 -10.98
C ARG A 174 -1.58 16.95 -10.32
N GLY A 175 -0.69 17.41 -9.43
CA GLY A 175 -0.82 18.70 -8.77
C GLY A 175 -0.49 18.67 -7.28
N ARG A 176 -1.03 19.64 -6.55
CA ARG A 176 -0.70 19.84 -5.14
C ARG A 176 -1.36 18.78 -4.26
N LEU A 177 -0.61 18.25 -3.29
CA LEU A 177 -1.16 17.35 -2.28
C LEU A 177 -2.00 18.14 -1.28
N GLY A 178 -3.15 17.59 -0.92
CA GLY A 178 -3.94 18.04 0.22
C GLY A 178 -3.48 17.37 1.51
N GLY A 179 -4.14 17.74 2.62
CA GLY A 179 -3.85 17.15 3.94
C GLY A 179 -4.18 15.65 4.01
N ARG A 180 -5.12 15.16 3.20
CA ARG A 180 -5.54 13.75 3.21
C ARG A 180 -4.48 12.84 2.59
N GLU A 181 -3.87 13.27 1.50
CA GLU A 181 -2.84 12.52 0.78
C GLU A 181 -1.58 12.40 1.64
N LEU A 182 -1.18 13.50 2.29
CA LEU A 182 -0.11 13.48 3.30
C LEU A 182 -0.49 12.61 4.51
N GLY A 183 -1.76 12.63 4.91
CA GLY A 183 -2.32 11.72 5.91
C GLY A 183 -2.18 10.24 5.53
N GLY A 184 -2.23 9.91 4.23
CA GLY A 184 -2.00 8.55 3.73
C GLY A 184 -0.58 8.06 3.96
N VAL A 185 0.42 8.88 3.65
CA VAL A 185 1.83 8.53 3.94
C VAL A 185 2.03 8.39 5.46
N ALA A 186 1.52 9.32 6.25
CA ALA A 186 1.61 9.24 7.70
C ALA A 186 0.95 7.96 8.25
N ALA A 187 -0.24 7.61 7.77
CA ALA A 187 -0.94 6.39 8.16
C ALA A 187 -0.15 5.12 7.78
N ALA A 188 0.47 5.07 6.61
CA ALA A 188 1.32 3.95 6.18
C ALA A 188 2.50 3.75 7.14
N LEU A 189 3.25 4.82 7.41
CA LEU A 189 4.43 4.79 8.27
C LEU A 189 4.04 4.42 9.71
N LEU A 190 2.98 5.05 10.25
CA LEU A 190 2.51 4.77 11.59
C LEU A 190 2.02 3.33 11.73
N ALA A 191 1.30 2.79 10.73
CA ALA A 191 0.86 1.40 10.76
C ALA A 191 2.04 0.43 10.73
N HIS A 192 3.02 0.64 9.86
CA HIS A 192 4.20 -0.22 9.80
C HIS A 192 5.03 -0.14 11.10
N ILE A 193 5.26 1.06 11.64
CA ILE A 193 5.93 1.24 12.93
C ILE A 193 5.14 0.54 14.05
N ALA A 194 3.83 0.73 14.12
CA ALA A 194 2.96 0.10 15.13
C ALA A 194 2.98 -1.43 15.02
N PHE A 195 2.94 -1.97 13.81
CA PHE A 195 3.04 -3.41 13.56
C PHE A 195 4.38 -3.96 14.05
N SER A 196 5.49 -3.37 13.60
CA SER A 196 6.85 -3.87 13.89
C SER A 196 7.23 -3.66 15.35
N ALA A 197 7.11 -2.44 15.87
CA ALA A 197 7.43 -2.13 17.27
C ALA A 197 6.52 -2.88 18.24
N GLY A 198 5.21 -2.91 17.98
CA GLY A 198 4.26 -3.63 18.83
C GLY A 198 4.57 -5.14 18.86
N THR A 199 4.87 -5.74 17.70
CA THR A 199 5.26 -7.16 17.63
C THR A 199 6.54 -7.43 18.41
N VAL A 200 7.58 -6.60 18.25
CA VAL A 200 8.85 -6.77 18.98
C VAL A 200 8.66 -6.66 20.49
N VAL A 201 7.95 -5.63 20.95
CA VAL A 201 7.72 -5.38 22.39
C VAL A 201 6.90 -6.51 23.03
N MET A 202 5.83 -6.96 22.37
CA MET A 202 5.02 -8.05 22.91
C MET A 202 5.74 -9.39 22.91
N LYS A 203 6.59 -9.67 21.90
CA LYS A 203 7.45 -10.86 21.87
C LYS A 203 8.46 -10.83 23.02
N ASP A 204 9.09 -9.69 23.28
CA ASP A 204 10.03 -9.50 24.41
C ASP A 204 9.35 -9.70 25.77
N ALA A 205 8.14 -9.15 25.93
CA ALA A 205 7.35 -9.30 27.15
C ALA A 205 6.77 -10.72 27.35
N ALA A 206 7.14 -11.70 26.51
CA ALA A 206 6.62 -13.06 26.51
C ALA A 206 5.07 -13.10 26.49
N THR A 207 4.46 -12.14 25.80
CA THR A 207 3.00 -12.04 25.68
C THR A 207 2.45 -13.26 24.95
N ASN A 208 1.23 -13.69 25.31
CA ASN A 208 0.57 -14.77 24.58
C ASN A 208 0.52 -14.45 23.06
N PRO A 209 0.98 -15.37 22.18
CA PRO A 209 0.98 -15.15 20.73
C PRO A 209 -0.36 -14.74 20.12
N LEU A 210 -1.47 -15.13 20.75
CA LEU A 210 -2.81 -14.70 20.33
C LEU A 210 -2.98 -13.17 20.40
N PHE A 211 -2.46 -12.51 21.45
CA PHE A 211 -2.54 -11.05 21.55
C PHE A 211 -1.69 -10.35 20.50
N ILE A 212 -0.56 -10.94 20.11
CA ILE A 212 0.28 -10.44 19.01
C ILE A 212 -0.51 -10.47 17.70
N LEU A 213 -1.21 -11.58 17.42
CA LEU A 213 -2.07 -11.65 16.23
C LEU A 213 -3.23 -10.67 16.28
N ILE A 214 -3.89 -10.51 17.43
CA ILE A 214 -5.00 -9.55 17.56
C ILE A 214 -4.51 -8.13 17.30
N TRP A 215 -3.33 -7.77 17.80
CA TRP A 215 -2.69 -6.49 17.53
C TRP A 215 -2.41 -6.31 16.03
N GLN A 216 -1.73 -7.27 15.40
CA GLN A 216 -1.41 -7.23 13.97
C GLN A 216 -2.68 -7.12 13.11
N ALA A 217 -3.70 -7.93 13.42
CA ALA A 217 -5.00 -7.87 12.77
C ALA A 217 -5.70 -6.51 12.95
N THR A 218 -5.54 -5.87 14.11
CA THR A 218 -6.12 -4.55 14.38
C THR A 218 -5.41 -3.48 13.54
N VAL A 219 -4.07 -3.52 13.47
CA VAL A 219 -3.27 -2.59 12.66
C VAL A 219 -3.60 -2.75 11.17
N ASP A 220 -3.60 -3.98 10.67
CA ASP A 220 -3.92 -4.27 9.26
C ASP A 220 -5.38 -3.93 8.93
N GLY A 221 -6.32 -4.23 9.83
CA GLY A 221 -7.72 -3.88 9.69
C GLY A 221 -7.92 -2.36 9.58
N ALA A 222 -7.27 -1.58 10.45
CA ALA A 222 -7.30 -0.13 10.39
C ALA A 222 -6.68 0.40 9.08
N LEU A 223 -5.56 -0.20 8.64
CA LEU A 223 -4.88 0.16 7.41
C LEU A 223 -5.74 -0.11 6.16
N LEU A 224 -6.41 -1.27 6.11
CA LEU A 224 -7.32 -1.62 5.01
C LEU A 224 -8.56 -0.71 4.95
N ILE A 225 -9.12 -0.34 6.12
CA ILE A 225 -10.19 0.66 6.20
C ILE A 225 -9.71 2.00 5.64
N TYR A 226 -8.51 2.43 6.02
CA TYR A 226 -7.93 3.69 5.53
C TYR A 226 -7.66 3.66 4.03
N ILE A 227 -7.14 2.55 3.49
CA ILE A 227 -6.99 2.38 2.03
C ILE A 227 -8.32 2.51 1.33
N ARG A 228 -9.38 1.90 1.85
CA ARG A 228 -10.71 1.99 1.25
C ARG A 228 -11.23 3.42 1.26
N TYR A 229 -11.00 4.16 2.34
CA TYR A 229 -11.29 5.58 2.42
C TYR A 229 -10.50 6.37 1.37
N LEU A 230 -9.17 6.18 1.27
CA LEU A 230 -8.32 6.87 0.30
C LEU A 230 -8.76 6.58 -1.14
N LEU A 231 -9.01 5.31 -1.47
CA LEU A 231 -9.49 4.86 -2.77
C LEU A 231 -10.82 5.47 -3.17
N HIS A 232 -11.78 5.49 -2.26
CA HIS A 232 -13.10 6.05 -2.52
C HIS A 232 -12.97 7.50 -3.01
N TYR A 233 -12.16 8.29 -2.32
CA TYR A 233 -11.99 9.68 -2.70
C TYR A 233 -11.10 9.90 -3.91
N SER A 234 -10.04 9.10 -4.10
CA SER A 234 -9.23 9.20 -5.32
C SER A 234 -10.07 8.92 -6.56
N LEU A 235 -11.01 7.97 -6.48
CA LEU A 235 -11.94 7.67 -7.57
C LEU A 235 -12.95 8.80 -7.82
N LEU A 236 -13.47 9.43 -6.77
CA LEU A 236 -14.37 10.59 -6.92
C LEU A 236 -13.66 11.78 -7.59
N GLU A 237 -12.39 12.00 -7.24
CA GLU A 237 -11.57 13.04 -7.85
C GLU A 237 -11.24 12.73 -9.32
N GLU A 238 -10.93 11.47 -9.64
CA GLU A 238 -10.72 11.01 -11.01
C GLU A 238 -11.99 11.20 -11.87
N ALA A 239 -13.16 10.84 -11.32
CA ALA A 239 -14.45 11.04 -11.96
C ALA A 239 -14.71 12.54 -12.26
N ALA A 240 -14.38 13.42 -11.31
CA ALA A 240 -14.49 14.86 -11.51
C ALA A 240 -13.57 15.37 -12.64
N HIS A 241 -12.33 14.85 -12.73
CA HIS A 241 -11.39 15.20 -13.80
C HIS A 241 -11.84 14.72 -15.19
N MET A 242 -12.45 13.54 -15.27
CA MET A 242 -13.07 13.03 -16.50
C MET A 242 -14.36 13.79 -16.89
N GLY A 243 -14.78 14.78 -16.09
CA GLY A 243 -15.96 15.59 -16.36
C GLY A 243 -17.26 14.91 -15.97
N PHE A 244 -17.22 13.75 -15.30
CA PHE A 244 -18.38 13.09 -14.70
C PHE A 244 -18.84 13.86 -13.46
N ALA A 245 -19.34 15.06 -13.66
CA ALA A 245 -20.13 15.76 -12.66
C ALA A 245 -21.57 15.21 -12.72
N GLU A 246 -22.12 14.87 -11.57
CA GLU A 246 -23.55 14.65 -11.44
C GLU A 246 -24.27 15.92 -11.88
N THR A 247 -25.08 15.81 -12.92
CA THR A 247 -25.87 16.91 -13.44
C THR A 247 -27.31 16.50 -13.50
N VAL A 248 -28.22 17.43 -13.25
CA VAL A 248 -29.65 17.18 -13.37
C VAL A 248 -30.08 17.54 -14.78
N CYS A 249 -30.76 16.61 -15.47
CA CYS A 249 -31.31 16.89 -16.80
C CYS A 249 -32.33 18.04 -16.71
N PRO A 250 -32.21 19.11 -17.50
CA PRO A 250 -33.12 20.26 -17.40
C PRO A 250 -34.54 19.98 -17.95
N ASN A 251 -34.76 18.85 -18.63
CA ASN A 251 -36.08 18.47 -19.15
C ASN A 251 -36.80 17.47 -18.25
N CYS A 252 -36.16 16.35 -17.92
CA CYS A 252 -36.80 15.28 -17.13
C CYS A 252 -36.40 15.27 -15.66
N HIS A 253 -35.52 16.18 -15.23
CA HIS A 253 -35.00 16.29 -13.85
C HIS A 253 -34.33 15.03 -13.29
N MET A 254 -33.99 14.07 -14.16
CA MET A 254 -33.23 12.89 -13.76
C MET A 254 -31.77 13.24 -13.53
N HIS A 255 -31.18 12.69 -12.47
CA HIS A 255 -29.75 12.75 -12.22
C HIS A 255 -29.01 11.92 -13.28
N ILE A 256 -28.07 12.55 -13.97
CA ILE A 256 -27.30 11.96 -15.06
C ILE A 256 -25.81 12.25 -14.88
N LEU A 257 -25.00 11.25 -15.15
CA LEU A 257 -23.55 11.39 -15.27
C LEU A 257 -23.26 12.01 -16.63
N ALA A 258 -22.31 12.96 -16.70
CA ALA A 258 -22.05 13.81 -17.86
C ALA A 258 -21.90 13.06 -19.19
N SER A 259 -23.03 12.80 -19.85
CA SER A 259 -23.14 12.17 -21.16
C SER A 259 -23.45 13.24 -22.20
N GLY A 260 -23.23 12.95 -23.49
CA GLY A 260 -23.70 13.83 -24.57
C GLY A 260 -25.23 13.96 -24.61
N PHE A 261 -25.93 12.94 -24.11
CA PHE A 261 -27.39 12.79 -24.15
C PHE A 261 -27.94 12.23 -22.84
N CYS A 262 -29.14 12.66 -22.44
CA CYS A 262 -29.84 12.07 -21.30
C CYS A 262 -30.35 10.66 -21.66
N PRO A 263 -29.95 9.59 -20.94
CA PRO A 263 -30.41 8.23 -21.23
C PRO A 263 -31.91 8.01 -20.95
N ASN A 264 -32.54 8.87 -20.14
CA ASN A 264 -33.96 8.73 -19.82
C ASN A 264 -34.88 9.38 -20.87
N CYS A 265 -34.58 10.60 -21.31
CA CYS A 265 -35.46 11.37 -22.21
C CYS A 265 -34.86 11.67 -23.60
N GLY A 266 -33.63 11.22 -23.88
CA GLY A 266 -32.97 11.38 -25.19
C GLY A 266 -32.47 12.79 -25.50
N MET A 267 -32.66 13.77 -24.61
CA MET A 267 -32.23 15.15 -24.88
C MET A 267 -30.70 15.28 -25.00
N ALA A 268 -30.23 15.94 -26.06
CA ALA A 268 -28.84 16.32 -26.24
C ALA A 268 -28.46 17.42 -25.23
N LEU A 269 -27.60 17.11 -24.27
CA LEU A 269 -27.15 18.07 -23.24
C LEU A 269 -26.25 19.17 -23.83
N SER A 270 -25.69 18.93 -25.01
CA SER A 270 -24.92 19.92 -25.77
C SER A 270 -25.80 21.04 -26.34
N ALA A 271 -27.10 20.81 -26.56
CA ALA A 271 -28.02 21.77 -27.16
C ALA A 271 -28.70 22.73 -26.14
N VAL A 272 -28.43 22.54 -24.84
CA VAL A 272 -29.03 23.34 -23.77
C VAL A 272 -28.41 24.77 -23.74
N PRO A 273 -29.20 25.83 -23.53
CA PRO A 273 -28.71 27.21 -23.47
C PRO A 273 -27.56 27.43 -22.49
N GLY A 274 -26.61 28.30 -22.87
CA GLY A 274 -25.34 28.50 -22.14
C GLY A 274 -25.44 28.95 -20.68
N ALA A 275 -26.59 29.49 -20.25
CA ALA A 275 -26.84 29.84 -18.85
C ALA A 275 -26.87 28.60 -17.93
N VAL A 276 -27.40 27.47 -18.42
CA VAL A 276 -27.42 26.19 -17.68
C VAL A 276 -26.06 25.48 -17.74
N ARG A 277 -25.28 25.71 -18.82
CA ARG A 277 -23.88 25.23 -18.92
C ARG A 277 -22.96 25.86 -17.87
N ARG A 278 -23.25 27.06 -17.34
CA ARG A 278 -22.39 27.72 -16.33
C ARG A 278 -22.40 27.02 -14.97
N SER A 279 -23.49 26.35 -14.59
CA SER A 279 -23.52 25.49 -13.39
C SER A 279 -22.69 24.21 -13.54
N ARG A 280 -22.17 23.93 -14.75
CA ARG A 280 -21.33 22.77 -15.08
C ARG A 280 -19.84 23.05 -14.92
N LYS A 281 -19.42 24.31 -14.78
CA LYS A 281 -18.00 24.63 -14.60
C LYS A 281 -17.61 24.28 -13.16
N PRO A 282 -16.58 23.43 -12.94
CA PRO A 282 -15.96 23.31 -11.63
C PRO A 282 -15.64 24.71 -11.10
N ARG A 283 -15.91 24.95 -9.82
CA ARG A 283 -15.54 26.20 -9.15
C ARG A 283 -14.07 26.46 -9.47
N ALA A 284 -13.79 27.46 -10.30
CA ALA A 284 -12.43 27.84 -10.61
C ALA A 284 -11.78 28.17 -9.27
N GLU A 285 -10.77 27.38 -8.90
CA GLU A 285 -9.93 27.70 -7.77
C GLU A 285 -9.36 29.10 -8.05
N LEU A 286 -9.55 30.00 -7.09
CA LEU A 286 -9.15 31.38 -7.19
C LEU A 286 -7.64 31.40 -7.42
N VAL A 287 -7.22 31.57 -8.68
CA VAL A 287 -5.85 31.93 -9.01
C VAL A 287 -5.61 33.30 -8.40
N THR A 288 -4.99 33.31 -7.22
CA THR A 288 -4.48 34.53 -6.60
C THR A 288 -3.59 35.24 -7.63
N PRO A 289 -3.84 36.51 -7.97
CA PRO A 289 -2.96 37.22 -8.88
C PRO A 289 -1.60 37.34 -8.20
N THR A 290 -0.57 36.74 -8.81
CA THR A 290 0.81 37.09 -8.50
C THR A 290 0.97 38.57 -8.78
N SER A 291 1.11 39.36 -7.71
CA SER A 291 1.44 40.77 -7.80
C SER A 291 2.72 40.92 -8.61
N LYS A 292 2.62 41.64 -9.73
CA LYS A 292 3.76 42.27 -10.38
C LYS A 292 4.52 43.07 -9.32
N ALA A 293 5.79 42.77 -9.12
CA ALA A 293 6.74 43.71 -8.54
C ALA A 293 7.75 44.02 -9.64
N GLU A 294 7.49 45.15 -10.30
CA GLU A 294 8.38 45.85 -11.19
C GLU A 294 9.27 46.76 -10.31
N LYS A 295 10.57 46.43 -10.23
CA LYS A 295 11.74 47.32 -10.23
C LYS A 295 13.01 46.54 -9.90
#